data_AF-A0A7S2RJD7-F1
#
_entry.id   AF-A0A7S2RJD7-F1
#
_cell.length_a   1.000
_cell.length_b   1.000
_cell.length_c   1.000
_cell.angle_alpha   90.00
_cell.angle_beta   90.00
_cell.angle_gamma   90.00
#
_symmetry.space_group_name_H-M   'P 1'
#
loop_
_entity.id
_entity.type
_entity.pdbx_description
1 polymer ?
#
loop_
_entity_poly.entity_id
_entity_poly.type
_entity_poly.pdbx_seq_one_letter_code
_entity_poly.pdbx_strand_id
1 'polypeptide(L)'
;AEVTLAPMAATVLSFCLALSLVLSPGTPLVPTSLVRGKCQVLARVPRPTAWLGARDAGDNSAEGLEEQARRLRAEIEELEAESARARSEGVRGIPSPAKKNQGGGERGDRESTSSEVGPPRDGLLRLVLPVSKPDFSVEEEEVAFRPSFSPGRSGLLRVEVSLPLGMVIEEDEDRLGRVRVADVGREGGAWIAGVRPGDLVRACSAVNLKMEMPTWQIIAGGIGRPKAVRFMYQVDGRPFEEVMEAIGSNRQDPMGRPVVLALERPSPPPAREADT
;
A
#
# COMPACT_ATOMS: atom_id res chain seq x y z
N ALA A 1 -56.71 24.46 -41.20
CA ALA A 1 -56.40 23.53 -40.10
C ALA A 1 -55.03 23.90 -39.58
N GLU A 2 -55.03 24.81 -38.61
CA GLU A 2 -53.83 25.30 -37.91
C GLU A 2 -53.40 24.27 -36.87
N VAL A 3 -52.10 23.97 -36.82
CA VAL A 3 -51.49 23.24 -35.71
C VAL A 3 -50.37 24.09 -35.17
N THR A 4 -50.61 24.61 -33.97
CA THR A 4 -49.76 25.48 -33.17
C THR A 4 -48.68 24.66 -32.44
N LEU A 5 -47.42 25.09 -32.57
CA LEU A 5 -46.27 24.65 -31.79
C LEU A 5 -46.02 25.66 -30.66
N ALA A 6 -46.02 25.20 -29.41
CA ALA A 6 -45.64 25.99 -28.24
C ALA A 6 -44.40 25.37 -27.56
N PRO A 7 -43.40 26.18 -27.13
CA PRO A 7 -42.23 25.70 -26.41
C PRO A 7 -42.42 25.77 -24.89
N MET A 8 -42.04 24.70 -24.17
CA MET A 8 -41.94 24.71 -22.71
C MET A 8 -40.57 25.24 -22.27
N ALA A 9 -40.59 26.37 -21.58
CA ALA A 9 -39.51 26.89 -20.76
C ALA A 9 -39.97 26.91 -19.29
N ALA A 10 -38.97 26.95 -18.40
CA ALA A 10 -39.04 27.21 -16.96
C ALA A 10 -39.39 26.03 -16.05
N THR A 11 -38.46 25.65 -15.15
CA THR A 11 -38.63 25.56 -13.68
C THR A 11 -37.32 25.05 -13.04
N VAL A 12 -36.33 25.93 -12.78
CA VAL A 12 -35.29 25.71 -11.74
C VAL A 12 -34.76 27.07 -11.30
N LEU A 13 -35.30 27.62 -10.20
CA LEU A 13 -34.65 28.65 -9.35
C LEU A 13 -35.62 29.06 -8.24
N SER A 14 -35.58 28.36 -7.10
CA SER A 14 -36.02 28.89 -5.80
C SER A 14 -35.67 27.89 -4.71
N PHE A 15 -34.58 28.12 -3.98
CA PHE A 15 -34.54 27.86 -2.53
C PHE A 15 -33.38 28.67 -1.93
N CYS A 16 -33.76 29.82 -1.37
CA CYS A 16 -32.96 30.75 -0.59
C CYS A 16 -32.25 30.02 0.58
N LEU A 17 -31.00 30.34 0.92
CA LEU A 17 -30.60 31.55 1.65
C LEU A 17 -31.45 31.78 2.92
N ALA A 18 -31.17 31.03 3.98
CA ALA A 18 -31.42 31.41 5.37
C ALA A 18 -30.74 30.41 6.33
N LEU A 19 -29.60 30.76 6.92
CA LEU A 19 -29.38 30.77 8.38
C LEU A 19 -27.91 31.07 8.69
N SER A 20 -27.67 32.28 9.19
CA SER A 20 -26.51 32.63 9.99
C SER A 20 -26.99 32.90 11.42
N LEU A 21 -26.21 32.39 12.39
CA LEU A 21 -26.04 32.87 13.77
C LEU A 21 -27.19 32.73 14.80
N VAL A 22 -27.02 31.81 15.77
CA VAL A 22 -27.23 32.07 17.22
C VAL A 22 -26.25 31.21 18.04
N LEU A 23 -25.53 31.87 18.96
CA LEU A 23 -24.66 31.32 20.02
C LEU A 23 -25.47 30.95 21.27
N SER A 24 -25.21 29.80 21.91
CA SER A 24 -24.85 29.69 23.34
C SER A 24 -24.80 28.24 23.89
N PRO A 25 -24.05 28.00 25.00
CA PRO A 25 -23.67 26.68 25.50
C PRO A 25 -24.57 26.18 26.66
N GLY A 26 -24.59 24.85 26.87
CA GLY A 26 -24.90 24.28 28.19
C GLY A 26 -25.84 23.06 28.22
N THR A 27 -25.33 21.97 28.81
CA THR A 27 -26.05 20.90 29.55
C THR A 27 -26.78 19.77 28.79
N PRO A 28 -26.94 18.56 29.41
CA PRO A 28 -26.42 17.33 28.81
C PRO A 28 -27.44 16.14 28.74
N LEU A 29 -26.91 14.98 28.30
CA LEU A 29 -27.35 13.59 28.53
C LEU A 29 -28.36 12.91 27.56
N VAL A 30 -27.85 11.90 26.81
CA VAL A 30 -28.26 10.44 26.72
C VAL A 30 -29.69 10.11 26.18
N PRO A 31 -30.01 8.90 25.62
CA PRO A 31 -29.37 8.02 24.62
C PRO A 31 -30.34 7.58 23.47
N THR A 32 -29.88 6.61 22.65
CA THR A 32 -30.63 5.58 21.89
C THR A 32 -31.47 5.96 20.67
N SER A 33 -31.04 5.48 19.50
CA SER A 33 -31.70 4.42 18.71
C SER A 33 -30.98 4.27 17.37
N LEU A 34 -30.31 3.15 17.11
CA LEU A 34 -30.90 1.98 16.46
C LEU A 34 -31.52 2.31 15.09
N VAL A 35 -30.69 2.35 14.04
CA VAL A 35 -31.17 2.06 12.68
C VAL A 35 -30.25 1.01 12.05
N ARG A 36 -30.69 -0.25 12.16
CA ARG A 36 -30.21 -1.36 11.34
C ARG A 36 -30.65 -1.13 9.89
N GLY A 37 -29.76 -0.62 9.06
CA GLY A 37 -29.91 -0.66 7.60
C GLY A 37 -29.33 -1.96 7.04
N LYS A 38 -30.16 -3.00 6.91
CA LYS A 38 -29.82 -4.20 6.12
C LYS A 38 -29.88 -3.84 4.63
N CYS A 39 -28.74 -3.52 4.01
CA CYS A 39 -28.62 -3.53 2.56
C CYS A 39 -28.39 -4.98 2.07
N GLN A 40 -29.47 -5.68 1.77
CA GLN A 40 -29.42 -6.86 0.92
C GLN A 40 -29.32 -6.40 -0.54
N VAL A 41 -28.10 -6.33 -1.07
CA VAL A 41 -27.88 -6.24 -2.52
C VAL A 41 -27.86 -7.68 -3.06
N LEU A 42 -29.02 -8.16 -3.48
CA LEU A 42 -29.14 -9.37 -4.29
C LEU A 42 -28.67 -9.05 -5.72
N ALA A 43 -27.36 -9.08 -5.94
CA ALA A 43 -26.79 -9.10 -7.28
C ALA A 43 -27.05 -10.49 -7.88
N ARG A 44 -28.01 -10.52 -8.81
CA ARG A 44 -28.35 -11.70 -9.62
C ARG A 44 -27.20 -11.94 -10.60
N VAL A 45 -26.30 -12.85 -10.26
CA VAL A 45 -25.21 -13.29 -11.15
C VAL A 45 -25.83 -14.00 -12.36
N PRO A 46 -25.62 -13.52 -13.60
CA PRO A 46 -26.03 -14.27 -14.78
C PRO A 46 -25.18 -15.55 -14.84
N ARG A 47 -25.86 -16.71 -14.92
CA ARG A 47 -25.20 -17.99 -15.21
C ARG A 47 -24.58 -17.87 -16.61
N PRO A 48 -23.28 -18.16 -16.79
CA PRO A 48 -22.70 -18.24 -18.12
C PRO A 48 -23.26 -19.46 -18.84
N THR A 49 -24.29 -19.23 -19.66
CA THR A 49 -24.70 -20.18 -20.70
C THR A 49 -23.70 -20.12 -21.84
N ALA A 50 -23.24 -21.31 -22.25
CA ALA A 50 -22.63 -21.62 -23.54
C ALA A 50 -21.23 -21.03 -23.81
N TRP A 51 -20.22 -21.71 -23.27
CA TRP A 51 -18.94 -21.86 -23.97
C TRP A 51 -18.58 -23.35 -24.03
N LEU A 52 -19.37 -24.09 -24.79
CA LEU A 52 -18.99 -25.40 -25.33
C LEU A 52 -18.51 -25.14 -26.76
N GLY A 53 -17.28 -24.65 -26.87
CA GLY A 53 -16.52 -24.85 -28.09
C GLY A 53 -16.40 -26.36 -28.30
N ALA A 54 -16.74 -26.83 -29.50
CA ALA A 54 -16.63 -28.22 -29.91
C ALA A 54 -15.24 -28.75 -29.57
N ARG A 55 -15.13 -29.43 -28.43
CA ARG A 55 -14.07 -30.40 -28.21
C ARG A 55 -14.43 -31.55 -29.14
N ASP A 56 -13.54 -31.83 -30.08
CA ASP A 56 -13.56 -33.10 -30.81
C ASP A 56 -13.88 -34.19 -29.80
N ALA A 57 -14.90 -35.00 -30.11
CA ALA A 57 -15.29 -36.14 -29.30
C ALA A 57 -14.18 -37.19 -29.38
N GLY A 58 -13.06 -36.89 -28.71
CA GLY A 58 -12.01 -37.84 -28.43
C GLY A 58 -12.62 -38.97 -27.62
N ASP A 59 -12.31 -40.19 -28.02
CA ASP A 59 -12.74 -41.40 -27.34
C ASP A 59 -12.32 -41.32 -25.86
N ASN A 60 -13.30 -41.15 -24.97
CA ASN A 60 -13.07 -41.12 -23.52
C ASN A 60 -12.91 -42.54 -22.94
N SER A 61 -12.62 -43.53 -23.80
CA SER A 61 -12.22 -44.85 -23.36
C SER A 61 -10.94 -44.77 -22.51
N ALA A 62 -10.79 -45.73 -21.60
CA ALA A 62 -9.59 -45.82 -20.76
C ALA A 62 -8.31 -45.92 -21.63
N GLU A 63 -8.39 -46.62 -22.76
CA GLU A 63 -7.31 -46.74 -23.74
C GLU A 63 -6.97 -45.39 -24.40
N GLY A 64 -7.97 -44.59 -24.78
CA GLY A 64 -7.75 -43.25 -25.34
C GLY A 64 -7.06 -42.29 -24.37
N LEU A 65 -7.39 -42.37 -23.08
CA LEU A 65 -6.75 -41.57 -22.04
C LEU A 65 -5.30 -41.99 -21.78
N GLU A 66 -5.00 -43.29 -21.82
CA GLU A 66 -3.63 -43.79 -21.68
C GLU A 66 -2.74 -43.38 -22.86
N GLU A 67 -3.26 -43.41 -24.08
CA GLU A 67 -2.54 -42.98 -25.26
C GLU A 67 -2.32 -41.45 -25.25
N GLN A 68 -3.32 -40.68 -24.83
CA GLN A 68 -3.17 -39.24 -24.65
C GLN A 68 -2.12 -38.91 -23.57
N ALA A 69 -2.11 -39.64 -22.45
CA ALA A 69 -1.09 -39.47 -21.41
C ALA A 69 0.32 -39.83 -21.90
N ARG A 70 0.45 -40.86 -22.74
CA ARG A 70 1.73 -41.24 -23.36
C ARG A 70 2.24 -40.15 -24.30
N ARG A 71 1.35 -39.58 -25.12
CA ARG A 71 1.68 -38.47 -26.03
C ARG A 71 2.16 -37.23 -25.30
N LEU A 72 1.45 -36.83 -24.24
CA LEU A 72 1.84 -35.66 -23.44
C LEU A 72 3.17 -35.84 -22.71
N ARG A 73 3.47 -37.07 -22.24
CA ARG A 73 4.79 -37.36 -21.64
C ARG A 73 5.93 -37.25 -22.64
N ALA A 74 5.74 -37.72 -23.87
CA ALA A 74 6.73 -37.58 -24.93
C ALA A 74 6.96 -36.11 -25.32
N GLU A 75 5.91 -35.29 -25.35
CA GLU A 75 5.99 -33.86 -25.64
C GLU A 75 6.75 -33.09 -24.54
N ILE A 76 6.52 -33.44 -23.26
CA ILE A 76 7.27 -32.87 -22.14
C ILE A 76 8.76 -33.23 -22.22
N GLU A 77 9.07 -34.48 -22.55
CA GLU A 77 10.46 -34.95 -22.68
C GLU A 77 11.19 -34.21 -23.82
N GLU A 78 10.52 -33.94 -24.94
CA GLU A 78 11.07 -33.15 -26.04
C GLU A 78 11.35 -31.69 -25.63
N LEU A 79 10.42 -31.05 -24.92
CA LEU A 79 10.59 -29.67 -24.42
C LEU A 79 11.70 -29.56 -23.36
N GLU A 80 11.83 -30.56 -22.48
CA GLU A 80 12.92 -30.61 -21.51
C GLU A 80 14.27 -30.80 -22.20
N ALA A 81 14.34 -31.63 -23.24
CA ALA A 81 15.54 -31.81 -24.05
C ALA A 81 15.91 -30.53 -24.82
N GLU A 82 14.94 -29.82 -25.38
CA GLU A 82 15.16 -28.53 -26.05
C GLU A 82 15.64 -27.45 -25.06
N SER A 83 15.02 -27.37 -23.87
CA SER A 83 15.45 -26.45 -22.80
C SER A 83 16.87 -26.77 -22.31
N ALA A 84 17.22 -28.05 -22.21
CA ALA A 84 18.57 -28.49 -21.85
C ALA A 84 19.60 -28.08 -22.93
N ARG A 85 19.27 -28.22 -24.22
CA ARG A 85 20.11 -27.74 -25.33
C ARG A 85 20.29 -26.24 -25.28
N ALA A 86 19.22 -25.47 -25.13
CA ALA A 86 19.27 -24.00 -25.02
C ALA A 86 20.12 -23.54 -23.81
N ARG A 87 20.05 -24.24 -22.68
CA ARG A 87 20.92 -23.98 -21.52
C ARG A 87 22.39 -24.30 -21.81
N SER A 88 22.68 -25.38 -22.55
CA SER A 88 24.06 -25.74 -22.91
C SER A 88 24.68 -24.78 -23.94
N GLU A 89 23.87 -24.25 -24.86
CA GLU A 89 24.31 -23.30 -25.89
C GLU A 89 24.41 -21.86 -25.35
N GLY A 90 23.50 -21.45 -24.46
CA GLY A 90 23.46 -20.10 -23.87
C GLY A 90 24.55 -19.77 -22.83
N VAL A 91 25.38 -20.75 -22.42
CA VAL A 91 26.41 -20.56 -21.38
C VAL A 91 27.77 -20.10 -21.94
N ARG A 92 27.94 -19.96 -23.27
CA ARG A 92 29.22 -19.50 -23.86
C ARG A 92 29.42 -17.98 -24.00
N GLY A 93 28.48 -17.14 -23.55
CA GLY A 93 28.47 -15.73 -23.97
C GLY A 93 28.53 -14.63 -22.92
N ILE A 94 28.40 -14.92 -21.61
CA ILE A 94 28.40 -13.85 -20.58
C ILE A 94 29.58 -14.09 -19.64
N PRO A 95 30.61 -13.21 -19.64
CA PRO A 95 31.72 -13.34 -18.71
C PRO A 95 31.17 -13.27 -17.28
N SER A 96 31.35 -14.37 -16.56
CA SER A 96 31.03 -14.49 -15.14
C SER A 96 31.89 -13.46 -14.36
N PRO A 97 31.30 -12.48 -13.65
CA PRO A 97 32.09 -11.58 -12.82
C PRO A 97 32.75 -12.42 -11.74
N ALA A 98 34.09 -12.39 -11.73
CA ALA A 98 34.94 -13.14 -10.84
C ALA A 98 34.48 -13.03 -9.39
N LYS A 99 34.18 -14.19 -8.79
CA LYS A 99 34.06 -14.37 -7.34
C LYS A 99 35.38 -13.96 -6.68
N LYS A 100 35.39 -12.81 -6.02
CA LYS A 100 36.39 -12.49 -4.99
C LYS A 100 35.69 -11.77 -3.85
N ASN A 101 35.27 -12.53 -2.85
CA ASN A 101 35.45 -12.21 -1.43
C ASN A 101 34.71 -13.25 -0.59
N GLN A 102 35.48 -14.27 -0.19
CA GLN A 102 35.31 -14.91 1.11
C GLN A 102 35.94 -14.00 2.16
N GLY A 103 35.25 -13.83 3.29
CA GLY A 103 35.84 -13.31 4.53
C GLY A 103 35.04 -12.18 5.15
N GLY A 104 34.60 -12.39 6.39
CA GLY A 104 34.13 -11.32 7.26
C GLY A 104 32.68 -11.48 7.70
N GLY A 105 32.47 -12.22 8.78
CA GLY A 105 31.28 -12.04 9.59
C GLY A 105 31.36 -10.68 10.25
N GLU A 106 30.61 -9.71 9.74
CA GLU A 106 30.38 -8.45 10.43
C GLU A 106 28.89 -8.38 10.75
N ARG A 107 28.59 -8.48 12.05
CA ARG A 107 27.42 -7.85 12.65
C ARG A 107 27.53 -6.37 12.29
N GLY A 108 26.99 -5.99 11.15
CA GLY A 108 26.88 -4.61 10.74
C GLY A 108 25.86 -3.96 11.65
N ASP A 109 26.36 -3.17 12.59
CA ASP A 109 25.63 -2.04 13.15
C ASP A 109 25.16 -1.21 11.95
N ARG A 110 23.95 -1.49 11.46
CA ARG A 110 23.26 -0.63 10.50
C ARG A 110 22.89 0.62 11.28
N GLU A 111 23.86 1.52 11.32
CA GLU A 111 23.71 2.89 11.72
C GLU A 111 22.50 3.45 10.97
N SER A 112 21.43 3.71 11.71
CA SER A 112 20.20 4.31 11.23
C SER A 112 20.57 5.63 10.57
N THR A 113 20.73 5.64 9.24
CA THR A 113 20.98 6.85 8.46
C THR A 113 19.74 7.72 8.51
N SER A 114 19.62 8.51 9.59
CA SER A 114 18.66 9.58 9.73
C SER A 114 19.13 10.73 8.84
N SER A 115 18.63 10.79 7.62
CA SER A 115 18.83 11.95 6.76
C SER A 115 18.02 13.11 7.33
N GLU A 116 18.67 14.00 8.08
CA GLU A 116 18.05 15.25 8.54
C GLU A 116 17.83 16.18 7.33
N VAL A 117 16.59 16.65 7.17
CA VAL A 117 16.20 17.52 6.07
C VAL A 117 16.36 18.99 6.47
N GLY A 118 16.93 19.79 5.57
CA GLY A 118 17.19 21.21 5.76
C GLY A 118 15.94 22.07 6.06
N PRO A 119 16.13 23.35 6.41
CA PRO A 119 15.07 24.21 6.93
C PRO A 119 13.90 24.39 5.93
N PRO A 120 12.66 24.49 6.43
CA PRO A 120 11.47 24.57 5.60
C PRO A 120 11.49 25.81 4.71
N ARG A 121 11.58 25.60 3.39
CA ARG A 121 11.25 26.61 2.38
C ARG A 121 9.72 26.56 2.21
N ASP A 122 9.06 27.71 2.34
CA ASP A 122 7.60 27.87 2.20
C ASP A 122 6.75 27.31 3.36
N GLY A 123 7.35 27.01 4.52
CA GLY A 123 6.63 26.51 5.69
C GLY A 123 6.15 25.06 5.57
N LEU A 124 6.58 24.33 4.53
CA LEU A 124 6.36 22.90 4.37
C LEU A 124 7.59 22.11 4.85
N LEU A 125 7.34 20.97 5.47
CA LEU A 125 8.39 20.01 5.80
C LEU A 125 8.59 19.08 4.61
N ARG A 126 9.84 18.83 4.20
CA ARG A 126 10.16 17.99 3.05
C ARG A 126 10.86 16.72 3.51
N LEU A 127 10.69 15.61 2.80
CA LEU A 127 11.34 14.34 3.09
C LEU A 127 11.48 13.52 1.81
N VAL A 128 12.64 12.91 1.59
CA VAL A 128 12.86 12.02 0.44
C VAL A 128 12.43 10.61 0.79
N LEU A 129 11.47 10.07 0.04
CA LEU A 129 10.85 8.77 0.30
C LEU A 129 10.95 7.86 -0.94
N PRO A 130 11.09 6.53 -0.74
CA PRO A 130 11.10 5.58 -1.83
C PRO A 130 9.68 5.34 -2.34
N VAL A 131 9.29 6.03 -3.42
CA VAL A 131 7.98 5.93 -4.05
C VAL A 131 8.04 4.92 -5.19
N SER A 132 7.12 3.96 -5.19
CA SER A 132 7.01 2.99 -6.27
C SER A 132 6.16 3.52 -7.42
N LYS A 133 6.71 3.50 -8.63
CA LYS A 133 6.03 3.94 -9.85
C LYS A 133 5.19 2.80 -10.47
N PRO A 134 4.29 3.10 -11.42
CA PRO A 134 3.45 2.08 -12.07
C PRO A 134 4.22 0.98 -12.82
N ASP A 135 5.46 1.25 -13.23
CA ASP A 135 6.39 0.32 -13.86
C ASP A 135 7.14 -0.58 -12.85
N PHE A 136 6.77 -0.52 -11.57
CA PHE A 136 7.38 -1.22 -10.45
C PHE A 136 8.81 -0.79 -10.12
N SER A 137 9.31 0.30 -10.72
CA SER A 137 10.55 0.94 -10.26
C SER A 137 10.32 1.65 -8.93
N VAL A 138 11.37 1.78 -8.13
CA VAL A 138 11.37 2.55 -6.88
C VAL A 138 12.29 3.73 -7.08
N GLU A 139 11.72 4.93 -6.96
CA GLU A 139 12.45 6.19 -7.08
C GLU A 139 12.41 6.94 -5.76
N GLU A 140 13.51 7.59 -5.40
CA GLU A 140 13.59 8.48 -4.25
C GLU A 140 12.96 9.83 -4.63
N GLU A 141 11.74 10.09 -4.15
CA GLU A 141 10.96 11.28 -4.48
C GLU A 141 10.84 12.18 -3.26
N GLU A 142 11.03 13.49 -3.46
CA GLU A 142 10.83 14.48 -2.41
C GLU A 142 9.34 14.74 -2.20
N VAL A 143 8.86 14.42 -1.01
CA VAL A 143 7.47 14.62 -0.59
C VAL A 143 7.40 15.77 0.41
N ALA A 144 6.43 16.67 0.23
CA ALA A 144 6.19 17.79 1.13
C ALA A 144 4.95 17.54 1.99
N PHE A 145 5.08 17.82 3.29
CA PHE A 145 4.02 17.71 4.29
C PHE A 145 3.77 19.06 4.92
N ARG A 146 2.50 19.37 5.18
CA ARG A 146 2.12 20.48 6.05
C ARG A 146 2.48 20.10 7.49
N PRO A 147 3.17 20.97 8.26
CA PRO A 147 3.42 20.71 9.68
C PRO A 147 2.10 20.52 10.44
N SER A 148 2.03 19.51 11.30
CA SER A 148 0.91 19.30 12.23
C SER A 148 1.17 19.96 13.58
N PHE A 149 2.43 20.24 13.90
CA PHE A 149 2.81 21.06 15.06
C PHE A 149 2.97 22.53 14.67
N SER A 150 3.09 23.40 15.68
CA SER A 150 3.38 24.82 15.45
C SER A 150 4.64 24.98 14.58
N PRO A 151 4.66 25.93 13.64
CA PRO A 151 5.81 26.14 12.76
C PRO A 151 7.12 26.26 13.54
N GLY A 152 8.16 25.56 13.08
CA GLY A 152 9.48 25.54 13.73
C GLY A 152 9.56 24.72 15.01
N ARG A 153 8.48 24.03 15.40
CA ARG A 153 8.45 23.13 16.57
C ARG A 153 8.37 21.65 16.21
N SER A 154 8.65 21.28 14.96
CA SER A 154 8.69 19.89 14.53
C SER A 154 9.68 19.66 13.40
N GLY A 155 10.11 18.41 13.26
CA GLY A 155 10.93 17.93 12.16
C GLY A 155 10.35 16.64 11.57
N LEU A 156 10.63 16.39 10.29
CA LEU A 156 10.33 15.10 9.67
C LEU A 156 11.52 14.16 9.79
N LEU A 157 11.23 12.89 10.03
CA LEU A 157 12.20 11.80 10.02
C LEU A 157 11.70 10.68 9.11
N ARG A 158 12.60 10.15 8.28
CA ARG A 158 12.43 8.85 7.63
C ARG A 158 13.09 7.81 8.51
N VAL A 159 12.36 6.76 8.86
CA VAL A 159 12.92 5.60 9.57
C VAL A 159 12.58 4.32 8.83
N GLU A 160 13.55 3.40 8.79
CA GLU A 160 13.38 2.07 8.23
C GLU A 160 13.33 1.07 9.39
N VAL A 161 12.19 0.40 9.53
CA VAL A 161 11.84 -0.38 10.71
C VAL A 161 11.69 -1.85 10.33
N SER A 162 12.47 -2.72 10.95
CA SER A 162 12.32 -4.16 10.74
C SER A 162 11.06 -4.69 11.42
N LEU A 163 10.42 -5.71 10.83
CA LEU A 163 9.31 -6.43 11.47
C LEU A 163 9.85 -7.44 12.51
N PRO A 164 9.17 -7.67 13.64
CA PRO A 164 7.97 -6.98 14.11
C PRO A 164 8.27 -5.54 14.56
N LEU A 165 7.35 -4.61 14.28
CA LEU A 165 7.55 -3.19 14.61
C LEU A 165 7.68 -2.96 16.12
N GLY A 166 6.81 -3.58 16.92
CA GLY A 166 6.80 -3.38 18.37
C GLY A 166 6.46 -1.94 18.79
N MET A 167 5.49 -1.31 18.12
CA MET A 167 4.93 -0.01 18.51
C MET A 167 3.41 -0.08 18.57
N VAL A 168 2.82 0.73 19.44
CA VAL A 168 1.38 0.95 19.56
C VAL A 168 1.07 2.29 18.93
N ILE A 169 0.09 2.33 18.05
CA ILE A 169 -0.41 3.55 17.42
C ILE A 169 -1.86 3.77 17.83
N GLU A 170 -2.27 5.04 17.87
CA GLU A 170 -3.64 5.45 18.15
C GLU A 170 -4.00 6.70 17.36
N GLU A 171 -5.29 7.00 17.25
CA GLU A 171 -5.74 8.28 16.73
C GLU A 171 -5.45 9.40 17.73
N ASP A 172 -4.93 10.53 17.24
CA ASP A 172 -4.59 11.67 18.08
C ASP A 172 -5.86 12.42 18.51
N GLU A 173 -6.15 12.42 19.81
CA GLU A 173 -7.31 13.10 20.39
C GLU A 173 -7.30 14.61 20.14
N ASP A 174 -6.11 15.23 20.09
CA ASP A 174 -5.96 16.68 19.86
C ASP A 174 -6.08 17.05 18.38
N ARG A 175 -5.87 16.08 17.47
CA ARG A 175 -5.75 16.30 16.02
C ARG A 175 -6.50 15.21 15.26
N LEU A 176 -7.80 15.41 15.04
CA LEU A 176 -8.66 14.49 14.30
C LEU A 176 -8.05 14.05 12.95
N GLY A 177 -8.08 12.74 12.68
CA GLY A 177 -7.50 12.18 11.46
C GLY A 177 -5.96 12.21 11.41
N ARG A 178 -5.31 12.30 12.58
CA ARG A 178 -3.87 12.06 12.74
C ARG A 178 -3.65 10.81 13.56
N VAL A 179 -2.57 10.11 13.24
CA VAL A 179 -2.16 8.89 13.95
C VAL A 179 -0.86 9.17 14.68
N ARG A 180 -0.86 8.95 16.00
CA ARG A 180 0.30 9.13 16.85
C ARG A 180 0.83 7.79 17.36
N VAL A 181 2.12 7.74 17.64
CA VAL A 181 2.72 6.61 18.34
C VAL A 181 2.43 6.76 19.83
N ALA A 182 1.64 5.85 20.40
CA ALA A 182 1.24 5.85 21.80
C ALA A 182 2.36 5.29 22.70
N ASP A 183 2.95 4.16 22.28
CA ASP A 183 3.99 3.46 23.03
C ASP A 183 4.93 2.69 22.09
N VAL A 184 6.15 2.41 22.54
CA VAL A 184 7.17 1.68 21.79
C VAL A 184 7.84 0.65 22.69
N GLY A 185 7.73 -0.63 22.32
CA GLY A 185 8.36 -1.73 23.02
C GLY A 185 9.88 -1.73 22.82
N ARG A 186 10.64 -1.86 23.92
CA ARG A 186 12.11 -1.74 23.94
C ARG A 186 12.87 -2.76 23.08
N GLU A 187 12.24 -3.89 22.78
CA GLU A 187 12.83 -4.95 21.95
C GLU A 187 12.30 -4.91 20.50
N GLY A 188 11.39 -4.00 20.19
CA GLY A 188 10.77 -3.86 18.87
C GLY A 188 11.68 -3.18 17.86
N GLY A 189 11.47 -3.48 16.58
CA GLY A 189 12.18 -2.81 15.50
C GLY A 189 12.03 -1.28 15.54
N ALA A 190 10.88 -0.77 15.99
CA ALA A 190 10.60 0.65 16.10
C ALA A 190 11.50 1.34 17.14
N TRP A 191 11.76 0.69 18.27
CA TRP A 191 12.70 1.21 19.27
C TRP A 191 14.12 1.31 18.70
N ILE A 192 14.57 0.25 18.04
CA ILE A 192 15.91 0.19 17.40
C ILE A 192 16.04 1.26 16.31
N ALA A 193 14.99 1.49 15.54
CA ALA A 193 14.93 2.54 14.51
C ALA A 193 14.76 3.96 15.09
N GLY A 194 14.67 4.12 16.41
CA GLY A 194 14.59 5.42 17.08
C GLY A 194 13.22 6.08 17.04
N VAL A 195 12.14 5.33 16.81
CA VAL A 195 10.75 5.79 16.94
C VAL A 195 10.44 6.08 18.42
N ARG A 196 9.71 7.16 18.69
CA ARG A 196 9.39 7.59 20.05
C ARG A 196 7.88 7.75 20.25
N PRO A 197 7.36 7.51 21.46
CA PRO A 197 6.01 7.94 21.82
C PRO A 197 5.83 9.44 21.56
N GLY A 198 4.69 9.81 20.98
CA GLY A 198 4.36 11.17 20.56
C GLY A 198 4.76 11.55 19.14
N ASP A 199 5.51 10.70 18.42
CA ASP A 199 5.74 10.90 16.98
C ASP A 199 4.42 10.75 16.19
N LEU A 200 4.17 11.61 15.20
CA LEU A 200 3.03 11.49 14.30
C LEU A 200 3.41 10.72 13.04
N VAL A 201 2.63 9.71 12.67
CA VAL A 201 2.82 8.95 11.44
C VAL A 201 2.22 9.72 10.27
N ARG A 202 3.06 10.19 9.33
CA ARG A 202 2.67 11.01 8.17
C ARG A 202 2.50 10.19 6.90
N ALA A 203 3.36 9.19 6.73
CA ALA A 203 3.26 8.19 5.67
C ALA A 203 3.92 6.88 6.13
N CYS A 204 3.50 5.76 5.53
CA CYS A 204 4.13 4.46 5.74
C CYS A 204 4.25 3.72 4.41
N SER A 205 5.19 2.79 4.29
CA SER A 205 5.14 1.82 3.21
C SER A 205 3.94 0.89 3.41
N ALA A 206 3.32 0.48 2.31
CA ALA A 206 2.27 -0.52 2.29
C ALA A 206 2.50 -1.48 1.13
N VAL A 207 1.91 -2.68 1.22
CA VAL A 207 1.98 -3.72 0.20
C VAL A 207 0.58 -4.07 -0.25
N ASN A 208 0.36 -4.11 -1.56
CA ASN A 208 -0.88 -4.58 -2.16
C ASN A 208 -0.59 -5.77 -3.08
N LEU A 209 -1.36 -6.84 -2.93
CA LEU A 209 -1.28 -8.01 -3.80
C LEU A 209 -2.14 -7.75 -5.05
N LYS A 210 -1.49 -7.41 -6.15
CA LYS A 210 -2.17 -7.28 -7.45
C LYS A 210 -2.03 -8.58 -8.24
N MET A 211 -3.14 -9.07 -8.78
CA MET A 211 -3.11 -10.16 -9.74
C MET A 211 -2.62 -9.61 -11.08
N GLU A 212 -1.44 -10.03 -11.53
CA GLU A 212 -0.94 -9.72 -12.86
C GLU A 212 -1.28 -10.90 -13.79
N MET A 213 -2.10 -10.63 -14.82
CA MET A 213 -2.43 -11.59 -15.86
C MET A 213 -1.74 -11.15 -17.16
N PRO A 214 -0.51 -11.62 -17.44
CA PRO A 214 0.13 -11.31 -18.71
C PRO A 214 -0.73 -11.85 -19.85
N THR A 215 -0.95 -11.03 -20.89
CA THR A 215 -1.89 -11.32 -21.99
C THR A 215 -1.70 -12.70 -22.62
N TRP A 216 -0.44 -13.16 -22.73
CA TRP A 216 -0.13 -14.52 -23.22
C TRP A 216 -0.69 -15.63 -22.33
N GLN A 217 -0.66 -15.48 -21.00
CA GLN A 217 -1.23 -16.49 -20.09
C GLN A 217 -2.74 -16.56 -20.19
N ILE A 218 -3.43 -15.45 -20.49
CA ILE A 218 -4.87 -15.47 -20.72
C ILE A 218 -5.21 -16.36 -21.93
N ILE A 219 -4.41 -16.26 -23.01
CA ILE A 219 -4.59 -17.06 -24.23
C ILE A 219 -4.25 -18.54 -23.97
N ALA A 220 -3.21 -18.82 -23.20
CA ALA A 220 -2.78 -20.19 -22.88
C ALA A 220 -3.54 -20.84 -21.71
N GLY A 221 -4.58 -20.20 -21.16
CA GLY A 221 -5.34 -20.73 -20.02
C GLY A 221 -4.59 -20.76 -18.69
N GLY A 222 -3.53 -19.96 -18.55
CA GLY A 222 -2.75 -19.84 -17.32
C GLY A 222 -3.47 -19.10 -16.21
N ILE A 223 -3.26 -19.55 -14.96
CA ILE A 223 -3.71 -18.86 -13.75
C ILE A 223 -2.75 -17.71 -13.47
N GLY A 224 -3.28 -16.49 -13.28
CA GLY A 224 -2.48 -15.31 -12.95
C GLY A 224 -1.67 -15.50 -11.66
N ARG A 225 -0.50 -14.88 -11.58
CA ARG A 225 0.35 -14.93 -10.37
C ARG A 225 0.13 -13.67 -9.54
N PRO A 226 -0.09 -13.78 -8.22
CA PRO A 226 -0.14 -12.61 -7.36
C PRO A 226 1.24 -11.97 -7.29
N LYS A 227 1.30 -10.66 -7.56
CA LYS A 227 2.51 -9.85 -7.43
C LYS A 227 2.31 -8.83 -6.32
N ALA A 228 3.20 -8.88 -5.34
CA ALA A 228 3.24 -7.90 -4.27
C ALA A 228 3.83 -6.58 -4.80
N VAL A 229 3.01 -5.53 -4.78
CA VAL A 229 3.40 -4.18 -5.15
C VAL A 229 3.53 -3.38 -3.87
N ARG A 230 4.73 -2.89 -3.60
CA ARG A 230 4.97 -1.98 -2.49
C ARG A 230 4.74 -0.54 -2.98
N PHE A 231 4.28 0.34 -2.10
CA PHE A 231 4.09 1.76 -2.38
C PHE A 231 4.11 2.56 -1.07
N MET A 232 4.17 3.89 -1.15
CA MET A 232 4.04 4.77 0.02
C MET A 232 2.57 5.19 0.19
N TYR A 233 2.01 4.89 1.36
CA TYR A 233 0.67 5.24 1.77
C TYR A 233 0.69 6.49 2.67
N GLN A 234 -0.02 7.54 2.25
CA GLN A 234 -0.17 8.78 3.01
C GLN A 234 -1.22 8.59 4.11
N VAL A 235 -0.86 8.90 5.36
CA VAL A 235 -1.68 8.65 6.55
C VAL A 235 -2.63 9.81 6.87
N ASP A 236 -2.26 11.03 6.48
CA ASP A 236 -3.02 12.24 6.81
C ASP A 236 -4.50 12.21 6.40
N GLY A 237 -5.39 12.32 7.39
CA GLY A 237 -6.84 12.39 7.16
C GLY A 237 -7.47 11.07 6.75
N ARG A 238 -6.72 9.96 6.83
CA ARG A 238 -7.23 8.62 6.57
C ARG A 238 -7.89 8.03 7.82
N PRO A 239 -8.91 7.17 7.67
CA PRO A 239 -9.46 6.40 8.79
C PRO A 239 -8.37 5.56 9.47
N PHE A 240 -8.42 5.47 10.80
CA PHE A 240 -7.42 4.75 11.59
C PHE A 240 -7.30 3.28 11.18
N GLU A 241 -8.42 2.64 10.83
CA GLU A 241 -8.47 1.25 10.37
C GLU A 241 -7.69 1.04 9.07
N GLU A 242 -7.81 1.96 8.11
CA GLU A 242 -7.05 1.90 6.84
C GLU A 242 -5.55 2.04 7.10
N VAL A 243 -5.16 2.88 8.07
CA VAL A 243 -3.75 3.08 8.45
C VAL A 243 -3.19 1.82 9.10
N MET A 244 -3.95 1.17 9.98
CA MET A 244 -3.56 -0.11 10.58
C MET A 244 -3.42 -1.21 9.52
N GLU A 245 -4.36 -1.28 8.56
CA GLU A 245 -4.28 -2.22 7.45
C GLU A 245 -3.06 -1.97 6.57
N ALA A 246 -2.79 -0.70 6.21
CA ALA A 246 -1.64 -0.29 5.43
C ALA A 246 -0.31 -0.69 6.10
N ILE A 247 -0.14 -0.39 7.40
CA ILE A 247 1.06 -0.78 8.15
C ILE A 247 1.15 -2.30 8.26
N GLY A 248 0.04 -2.98 8.59
CA GLY A 248 -0.02 -4.44 8.73
C GLY A 248 0.26 -5.19 7.43
N SER A 249 -0.05 -4.58 6.27
CA SER A 249 0.16 -5.18 4.95
C SER A 249 1.62 -5.50 4.64
N ASN A 250 2.59 -4.80 5.26
CA ASN A 250 4.02 -5.02 5.03
C ASN A 250 4.48 -6.45 5.38
N ARG A 251 3.73 -7.19 6.23
CA ARG A 251 3.98 -8.61 6.50
C ARG A 251 3.83 -9.51 5.27
N GLN A 252 3.17 -9.01 4.22
CA GLN A 252 2.95 -9.71 2.96
C GLN A 252 4.08 -9.47 1.94
N ASP A 253 5.12 -8.68 2.27
CA ASP A 253 6.26 -8.47 1.39
C ASP A 253 7.10 -9.76 1.29
N PRO A 254 7.15 -10.43 0.13
CA PRO A 254 7.92 -11.68 -0.02
C PRO A 254 9.42 -11.47 0.15
N MET A 255 9.92 -10.23 0.00
CA MET A 255 11.33 -9.89 0.18
C MET A 255 11.68 -9.53 1.63
N GLY A 256 10.70 -9.44 2.54
CA GLY A 256 10.94 -9.10 3.95
C GLY A 256 11.63 -7.75 4.16
N ARG A 257 11.40 -6.77 3.28
CA ARG A 257 12.03 -5.44 3.37
C ARG A 257 11.54 -4.68 4.60
N PRO A 258 12.38 -3.84 5.23
CA PRO A 258 11.98 -3.03 6.38
C PRO A 258 10.81 -2.11 6.01
N VAL A 259 9.93 -1.81 6.95
CA VAL A 259 8.83 -0.85 6.81
C VAL A 259 9.41 0.56 6.81
N VAL A 260 9.05 1.38 5.83
CA VAL A 260 9.49 2.79 5.79
C VAL A 260 8.40 3.62 6.45
N LEU A 261 8.74 4.40 7.48
CA LEU A 261 7.83 5.35 8.12
C LEU A 261 8.35 6.77 7.92
N ALA A 262 7.46 7.68 7.54
CA ALA A 262 7.68 9.12 7.61
C ALA A 262 7.00 9.63 8.89
N LEU A 263 7.80 10.11 9.84
CA LEU A 263 7.35 10.56 11.15
C LEU A 263 7.54 12.07 11.27
N GLU A 264 6.57 12.77 11.85
CA GLU A 264 6.73 14.15 12.32
C GLU A 264 6.94 14.12 13.82
N ARG A 265 8.12 14.55 14.26
CA ARG A 265 8.50 14.60 15.67
C ARG A 265 8.37 16.03 16.18
N PRO A 266 7.68 16.27 17.32
CA PRO A 266 7.75 17.57 17.97
C PRO A 266 9.20 17.80 18.43
N SER A 267 9.76 18.95 18.07
CA SER A 267 11.04 19.36 18.62
C SER A 267 10.89 19.48 20.13
N PRO A 268 11.89 19.06 20.93
CA PRO A 268 11.88 19.38 22.34
C PRO A 268 11.69 20.89 22.51
N PRO A 269 10.92 21.35 23.50
CA PRO A 269 10.88 22.78 23.81
C PRO A 269 12.33 23.24 24.04
N PRO A 270 12.71 24.45 23.59
CA PRO A 270 14.03 24.98 23.90
C PRO A 270 14.21 24.87 25.42
N ALA A 271 15.35 24.31 25.85
CA ALA A 271 15.66 24.21 27.27
C ALA A 271 15.37 25.58 27.87
N ARG A 272 14.44 25.64 28.83
CA ARG A 272 14.21 26.90 29.56
C ARG A 272 15.59 27.23 30.13
N GLU A 273 16.21 28.31 29.63
CA GLU A 273 17.40 28.88 30.26
C GLU A 273 17.00 28.98 31.73
N ALA A 274 17.65 28.18 32.57
CA ALA A 274 17.31 28.11 33.97
C ALA A 274 17.47 29.54 34.48
N ASP A 275 16.36 30.18 34.89
CA ASP A 275 16.34 31.51 35.49
C ASP A 275 17.41 31.54 36.59
N THR A 276 18.57 32.09 36.27
CA THR A 276 19.68 32.40 37.19
C THR A 276 19.55 33.80 37.71
#